data_AF-A0A1Q7TH48-F1
#
_entry.id   AF-A0A1Q7TH48-F1
#
_cell.length_a   1.000
_cell.length_b   1.000
_cell.length_c   1.000
_cell.angle_alpha   90.00
_cell.angle_beta   90.00
_cell.angle_gamma   90.00
#
_symmetry.space_group_name_H-M   'P 1'
#
loop_
_entity.id
_entity.type
_entity.pdbx_description
1 polymer ?
#
loop_
_entity_poly.entity_id
_entity_poly.type
_entity_poly.pdbx_seq_one_letter_code
_entity_poly.pdbx_strand_id
1 'polypeptide(L)'
;MLTSSVATISGNHIIAGNGVGGRNGFDGGPGQNGVTGSNGQPGQLSGPSGLGGVGGVLMCFGSSASGGAGGDGGDPGLAGQDGGSGFGPTPGAGGVGGAGGVSSPLPPGQDGASPLNGGSGVGGFSGADFGGFSFGRYTTADGGTGQLGQRGGGGGGAGGGGGLNAFLLTGGGNGGGGGGSGGCAGTGGGGGGGAGGSFGIVGVASTLTITGNTIETGNGGAGGAGGSGAPGGAGATGGLGATNDAPQVGAGGNGGAGGSGGAGGPGGGGGGGPTIGIAFHGGTVTESGNSFALGAAGVGGASPQGGNVGNTGRRTTVFSF
;
A
#
# COMPACT_ATOMS: atom_id res chain seq x y z
N MET A 1 3.97 24.73 33.51
CA MET A 1 2.96 23.65 33.59
C MET A 1 2.85 23.22 35.03
N LEU A 2 1.63 22.99 35.52
CA LEU A 2 1.36 22.48 36.86
C LEU A 2 0.71 21.10 36.76
N THR A 3 1.07 20.20 37.67
CA THR A 3 0.53 18.84 37.72
C THR A 3 0.21 18.48 39.17
N SER A 4 -1.01 17.99 39.43
CA SER A 4 -1.45 17.63 40.79
C SER A 4 -1.19 18.72 41.83
N SER A 5 -1.42 19.99 41.44
CA SER A 5 -1.05 21.16 42.21
C SER A 5 -2.26 22.02 42.58
N VAL A 6 -2.15 22.76 43.68
CA VAL A 6 -3.04 23.88 44.02
C VAL A 6 -2.23 25.16 43.88
N ALA A 7 -2.67 26.10 43.03
CA ALA A 7 -1.92 27.33 42.80
C ALA A 7 -2.81 28.53 42.49
N THR A 8 -2.36 29.69 42.97
CA THR A 8 -2.89 31.00 42.58
C THR A 8 -1.86 31.68 41.68
N ILE A 9 -2.29 32.06 40.48
CA ILE A 9 -1.48 32.78 39.50
C ILE A 9 -2.16 34.14 39.31
N SER A 10 -1.60 35.20 39.88
CA SER A 10 -2.21 36.53 39.83
C SER A 10 -1.25 37.68 39.56
N GLY A 11 -1.72 38.65 38.78
CA GLY A 11 -0.97 39.88 38.49
C GLY A 11 0.29 39.70 37.64
N ASN A 12 0.39 38.61 36.87
CA ASN A 12 1.59 38.29 36.07
C ASN A 12 1.43 38.70 34.60
N HIS A 13 2.56 38.93 33.94
CA HIS A 13 2.67 38.91 32.48
C HIS A 13 3.32 37.59 32.06
N ILE A 14 2.56 36.74 31.38
CA ILE A 14 2.98 35.40 30.99
C ILE A 14 3.12 35.39 29.48
N ILE A 15 4.32 35.05 28.99
CA ILE A 15 4.64 35.01 27.57
C ILE A 15 5.12 33.61 27.21
N ALA A 16 4.39 32.94 26.33
CA ALA A 16 4.80 31.65 25.77
C ALA A 16 5.48 31.84 24.41
N GLY A 17 6.53 31.05 24.15
CA GLY A 17 7.21 31.03 22.87
C GLY A 17 6.41 30.38 21.73
N ASN A 18 6.99 30.36 20.53
CA ASN A 18 6.37 29.71 19.38
C ASN A 18 6.48 28.18 19.47
N GLY A 19 5.49 27.50 18.90
CA GLY A 19 5.53 26.08 18.63
C GLY A 19 6.52 25.73 17.52
N VAL A 20 7.16 24.56 17.63
CA VAL A 20 8.06 24.02 16.60
C VAL A 20 7.24 23.36 15.49
N GLY A 21 7.65 23.53 14.23
CA GLY A 21 7.01 22.86 13.09
C GLY A 21 7.14 21.34 13.14
N GLY A 22 6.14 20.65 12.60
CA GLY A 22 6.16 19.21 12.42
C GLY A 22 7.17 18.77 11.35
N ARG A 23 7.67 17.55 11.47
CA ARG A 23 8.56 16.95 10.46
C ARG A 23 7.74 16.37 9.32
N ASN A 24 8.22 16.50 8.10
CA ASN A 24 7.59 15.84 6.95
C ASN A 24 7.71 14.31 7.07
N GLY A 25 6.69 13.61 6.58
CA GLY A 25 6.72 12.17 6.38
C GLY A 25 7.72 11.77 5.29
N PHE A 26 8.14 10.51 5.32
CA PHE A 26 8.99 9.92 4.28
C PHE A 26 8.16 9.38 3.11
N ASP A 27 8.71 9.37 1.90
CA ASP A 27 8.05 8.72 0.76
C ASP A 27 8.20 7.19 0.82
N GLY A 28 7.22 6.47 0.27
CA GLY A 28 7.27 5.02 0.15
C GLY A 28 8.33 4.51 -0.84
N GLY A 29 8.62 3.21 -0.77
CA GLY A 29 9.47 2.49 -1.72
C GLY A 29 8.67 1.74 -2.79
N PRO A 30 9.14 1.71 -4.04
CA PRO A 30 8.43 1.07 -5.15
C PRO A 30 8.37 -0.45 -4.98
N GLY A 31 7.30 -1.04 -5.50
CA GLY A 31 7.14 -2.49 -5.57
C GLY A 31 8.10 -3.13 -6.58
N GLN A 32 8.53 -4.37 -6.32
CA GLN A 32 9.32 -5.15 -7.26
C GLN A 32 8.48 -5.63 -8.44
N ASN A 33 9.05 -5.57 -9.64
CA ASN A 33 8.42 -6.10 -10.85
C ASN A 33 8.39 -7.63 -10.83
N GLY A 34 7.41 -8.19 -11.53
CA GLY A 34 7.24 -9.63 -11.72
C GLY A 34 8.41 -10.29 -12.47
N VAL A 35 8.39 -11.62 -12.46
CA VAL A 35 9.31 -12.50 -13.20
C VAL A 35 8.55 -13.18 -14.33
N THR A 36 9.13 -13.16 -15.52
CA THR A 36 8.54 -13.75 -16.73
C THR A 36 8.43 -15.27 -16.62
N GLY A 37 7.31 -15.83 -17.10
CA GLY A 37 7.13 -17.27 -17.23
C GLY A 37 8.03 -17.86 -18.33
N SER A 38 8.42 -19.13 -18.20
CA SER A 38 9.24 -19.80 -19.20
C SER A 38 8.39 -20.27 -20.39
N ASN A 39 8.99 -20.33 -21.57
CA ASN A 39 8.33 -20.88 -22.76
C ASN A 39 8.11 -22.39 -22.61
N GLY A 40 7.04 -22.89 -23.24
CA GLY A 40 6.83 -24.31 -23.42
C GLY A 40 7.89 -24.91 -24.36
N GLN A 41 8.13 -26.21 -24.24
CA GLN A 41 9.06 -26.94 -25.10
C GLN A 41 8.32 -27.56 -26.29
N PRO A 42 8.97 -27.65 -27.47
CA PRO A 42 8.38 -28.32 -28.62
C PRO A 42 8.23 -29.82 -28.37
N GLY A 43 7.13 -30.39 -28.87
CA GLY A 43 6.98 -31.85 -28.97
C GLY A 43 7.79 -32.42 -30.13
N GLN A 44 7.98 -33.74 -30.16
CA GLN A 44 8.77 -34.41 -31.21
C GLN A 44 7.92 -35.28 -32.14
N LEU A 45 8.32 -35.30 -33.42
CA LEU A 45 7.81 -36.25 -34.39
C LEU A 45 8.26 -37.66 -34.00
N SER A 46 7.30 -38.58 -33.86
CA SER A 46 7.55 -39.96 -33.40
C SER A 46 8.31 -40.03 -32.06
N GLY A 47 8.17 -38.98 -31.22
CA GLY A 47 8.88 -38.82 -29.97
C GLY A 47 8.00 -38.26 -28.85
N PRO A 48 8.59 -37.86 -27.71
CA PRO A 48 7.86 -37.42 -26.52
C PRO A 48 7.11 -36.11 -26.76
N SER A 49 6.13 -35.85 -25.89
CA SER A 49 5.45 -34.55 -25.81
C SER A 49 6.37 -33.46 -25.24
N GLY A 50 6.07 -32.22 -25.62
CA GLY A 50 6.76 -31.05 -25.13
C GLY A 50 6.35 -30.71 -23.71
N LEU A 51 7.33 -30.44 -22.84
CA LEU A 51 7.09 -30.01 -21.47
C LEU A 51 6.50 -28.60 -21.42
N GLY A 52 5.59 -28.38 -20.50
CA GLY A 52 5.05 -27.06 -20.18
C GLY A 52 6.10 -26.12 -19.58
N GLY A 53 5.92 -24.83 -19.82
CA GLY A 53 6.78 -23.80 -19.27
C GLY A 53 6.56 -23.59 -17.77
N VAL A 54 7.64 -23.38 -17.02
CA VAL A 54 7.56 -23.04 -15.60
C VAL A 54 6.96 -21.64 -15.41
N GLY A 55 6.02 -21.49 -14.47
CA GLY A 55 5.47 -20.19 -14.10
C GLY A 55 6.53 -19.29 -13.47
N GLY A 56 6.46 -17.98 -13.71
CA GLY A 56 7.35 -17.01 -13.06
C GLY A 56 7.11 -16.98 -11.55
N VAL A 57 8.17 -16.93 -10.75
CA VAL A 57 8.07 -16.96 -9.28
C VAL A 57 8.64 -15.68 -8.68
N LEU A 58 7.81 -14.98 -7.91
CA LEU A 58 8.20 -13.83 -7.11
C LEU A 58 7.56 -13.92 -5.72
N MET A 59 8.36 -13.62 -4.70
CA MET A 59 7.92 -13.54 -3.30
C MET A 59 7.82 -12.08 -2.86
N CYS A 60 6.62 -11.63 -2.55
CA CYS A 60 6.32 -10.29 -2.07
C CYS A 60 5.96 -10.34 -0.58
N PHE A 61 6.82 -9.79 0.28
CA PHE A 61 6.56 -9.67 1.73
C PHE A 61 6.10 -11.00 2.38
N GLY A 62 6.72 -12.12 2.01
CA GLY A 62 6.40 -13.46 2.53
C GLY A 62 5.23 -14.16 1.83
N SER A 63 4.70 -13.61 0.73
CA SER A 63 3.58 -14.19 -0.02
C SER A 63 3.90 -14.35 -1.51
N SER A 64 3.45 -15.45 -2.13
CA SER A 64 3.73 -15.75 -3.54
C SER A 64 2.85 -14.98 -4.51
N ALA A 65 3.45 -14.38 -5.54
CA ALA A 65 2.76 -13.84 -6.71
C ALA A 65 2.99 -14.71 -7.96
N SER A 66 3.28 -16.00 -7.79
CA SER A 66 3.74 -16.87 -8.87
C SER A 66 2.68 -17.11 -9.95
N GLY A 67 3.11 -17.14 -11.20
CA GLY A 67 2.29 -17.60 -12.32
C GLY A 67 2.09 -19.12 -12.29
N GLY A 68 1.11 -19.59 -13.06
CA GLY A 68 0.83 -21.01 -13.21
C GLY A 68 1.81 -21.71 -14.15
N ALA A 69 2.06 -23.00 -13.93
CA ALA A 69 2.83 -23.81 -14.88
C ALA A 69 2.01 -24.05 -16.16
N GLY A 70 2.67 -24.03 -17.32
CA GLY A 70 2.05 -24.47 -18.57
C GLY A 70 1.80 -25.99 -18.54
N GLY A 71 0.79 -26.45 -19.27
CA GLY A 71 0.50 -27.85 -19.44
C GLY A 71 1.44 -28.51 -20.44
N ASP A 72 1.84 -29.76 -20.15
CA ASP A 72 2.58 -30.57 -21.10
C ASP A 72 1.71 -30.90 -22.32
N GLY A 73 2.34 -31.09 -23.47
CA GLY A 73 1.66 -31.60 -24.65
C GLY A 73 1.14 -33.03 -24.45
N GLY A 74 0.14 -33.42 -25.25
CA GLY A 74 -0.42 -34.76 -25.20
C GLY A 74 0.50 -35.78 -25.85
N ASP A 75 0.57 -36.99 -25.29
CA ASP A 75 1.14 -38.15 -25.99
C ASP A 75 0.38 -38.42 -27.31
N PRO A 76 0.95 -39.18 -28.26
CA PRO A 76 0.31 -39.49 -29.53
C PRO A 76 -1.16 -39.94 -29.40
N GLY A 77 -2.09 -39.11 -29.87
CA GLY A 77 -3.53 -39.39 -29.85
C GLY A 77 -4.24 -39.00 -28.55
N LEU A 78 -3.54 -38.39 -27.60
CA LEU A 78 -4.09 -37.87 -26.35
C LEU A 78 -4.18 -36.34 -26.36
N ALA A 79 -5.06 -35.80 -25.51
CA ALA A 79 -5.15 -34.37 -25.27
C ALA A 79 -3.91 -33.86 -24.52
N GLY A 80 -3.59 -32.58 -24.70
CA GLY A 80 -2.61 -31.89 -23.84
C GLY A 80 -3.15 -31.70 -22.43
N GLN A 81 -2.25 -31.44 -21.49
CA GLN A 81 -2.62 -31.12 -20.11
C GLN A 81 -3.09 -29.66 -20.02
N ASP A 82 -3.98 -29.39 -19.07
CA ASP A 82 -4.36 -28.04 -18.69
C ASP A 82 -3.18 -27.31 -18.03
N GLY A 83 -3.11 -26.00 -18.22
CA GLY A 83 -2.21 -25.15 -17.46
C GLY A 83 -2.68 -25.00 -16.01
N GLY A 84 -1.74 -24.75 -15.11
CA GLY A 84 -2.03 -24.38 -13.72
C GLY A 84 -2.53 -22.93 -13.62
N SER A 85 -3.37 -22.65 -12.63
CA SER A 85 -3.73 -21.28 -12.29
C SER A 85 -2.57 -20.55 -11.59
N GLY A 86 -2.47 -19.24 -11.81
CA GLY A 86 -1.56 -18.39 -11.04
C GLY A 86 -2.01 -18.19 -9.59
N PHE A 87 -1.10 -17.74 -8.73
CA PHE A 87 -1.37 -17.41 -7.34
C PHE A 87 -1.64 -15.93 -7.15
N GLY A 88 -2.57 -15.57 -6.27
CA GLY A 88 -2.84 -14.17 -5.97
C GLY A 88 -3.84 -13.97 -4.83
N PRO A 89 -3.78 -12.82 -4.11
CA PRO A 89 -4.74 -12.49 -3.06
C PRO A 89 -6.05 -11.92 -3.64
N THR A 90 -7.03 -11.61 -2.80
CA THR A 90 -8.21 -10.83 -3.22
C THR A 90 -8.12 -9.43 -2.62
N PRO A 91 -8.12 -8.33 -3.40
CA PRO A 91 -7.98 -8.24 -4.86
C PRO A 91 -6.61 -8.72 -5.36
N GLY A 92 -6.53 -9.14 -6.63
CA GLY A 92 -5.33 -9.72 -7.23
C GLY A 92 -5.41 -11.21 -7.51
N ALA A 93 -6.61 -11.78 -7.69
CA ALA A 93 -6.78 -13.20 -7.91
C ALA A 93 -5.96 -13.66 -9.12
N GLY A 94 -5.33 -14.83 -9.00
CA GLY A 94 -4.51 -15.40 -10.07
C GLY A 94 -5.34 -15.73 -11.32
N GLY A 95 -4.66 -15.72 -12.46
CA GLY A 95 -5.27 -16.08 -13.74
C GLY A 95 -5.56 -17.58 -13.78
N VAL A 96 -6.72 -17.95 -14.32
CA VAL A 96 -7.06 -19.36 -14.56
C VAL A 96 -6.15 -19.95 -15.63
N GLY A 97 -5.75 -21.20 -15.46
CA GLY A 97 -5.00 -21.93 -16.46
C GLY A 97 -5.82 -22.19 -17.74
N GLY A 98 -5.12 -22.28 -18.87
CA GLY A 98 -5.73 -22.62 -20.16
C GLY A 98 -5.99 -24.11 -20.29
N ALA A 99 -7.11 -24.49 -20.91
CA ALA A 99 -7.41 -25.89 -21.17
C ALA A 99 -6.47 -26.50 -22.23
N GLY A 100 -6.13 -27.77 -22.07
CA GLY A 100 -5.34 -28.53 -23.05
C GLY A 100 -6.07 -28.73 -24.38
N GLY A 101 -5.30 -28.81 -25.46
CA GLY A 101 -5.81 -29.09 -26.80
C GLY A 101 -6.31 -30.53 -26.92
N VAL A 102 -7.50 -30.74 -27.51
CA VAL A 102 -8.06 -32.09 -27.68
C VAL A 102 -7.31 -32.91 -28.74
N SER A 103 -7.37 -34.24 -28.64
CA SER A 103 -6.90 -35.12 -29.71
C SER A 103 -7.83 -35.03 -30.91
N SER A 104 -7.30 -34.73 -32.11
CA SER A 104 -8.03 -34.71 -33.40
C SER A 104 -9.41 -34.00 -33.38
N PRO A 105 -9.54 -32.74 -33.84
CA PRO A 105 -8.68 -32.06 -34.80
C PRO A 105 -7.63 -31.16 -34.13
N LEU A 106 -6.59 -31.75 -33.52
CA LEU A 106 -5.38 -31.13 -32.93
C LEU A 106 -5.45 -29.61 -32.63
N PRO A 107 -6.46 -29.10 -31.91
CA PRO A 107 -6.52 -27.68 -31.67
C PRO A 107 -5.38 -27.31 -30.71
N PRO A 108 -4.87 -26.07 -30.81
CA PRO A 108 -3.93 -25.56 -29.84
C PRO A 108 -4.50 -25.67 -28.41
N GLY A 109 -3.60 -25.81 -27.44
CA GLY A 109 -3.96 -25.51 -26.05
C GLY A 109 -4.40 -24.05 -25.92
N GLN A 110 -5.32 -23.78 -24.99
CA GLN A 110 -5.79 -22.42 -24.75
C GLN A 110 -4.75 -21.61 -23.99
N ASP A 111 -4.73 -20.31 -24.26
CA ASP A 111 -3.91 -19.36 -23.52
C ASP A 111 -4.33 -19.30 -22.04
N GLY A 112 -3.36 -19.06 -21.16
CA GLY A 112 -3.62 -18.79 -19.76
C GLY A 112 -4.26 -17.41 -19.58
N ALA A 113 -5.21 -17.29 -18.66
CA ALA A 113 -5.87 -16.02 -18.40
C ALA A 113 -4.94 -15.05 -17.65
N SER A 114 -5.16 -13.75 -17.87
CA SER A 114 -4.54 -12.70 -17.05
C SER A 114 -5.26 -12.58 -15.69
N PRO A 115 -4.54 -12.27 -14.60
CA PRO A 115 -5.07 -12.09 -13.27
C PRO A 115 -5.61 -10.68 -13.07
N LEU A 116 -6.09 -10.40 -11.86
CA LEU A 116 -6.39 -9.03 -11.43
C LEU A 116 -5.13 -8.31 -10.94
N ASN A 117 -5.12 -6.99 -11.11
CA ASN A 117 -4.15 -6.10 -10.47
C ASN A 117 -4.41 -5.98 -8.97
N GLY A 118 -3.36 -5.65 -8.22
CA GLY A 118 -3.46 -5.31 -6.81
C GLY A 118 -4.18 -3.98 -6.59
N GLY A 119 -5.00 -3.90 -5.54
CA GLY A 119 -5.63 -2.66 -5.12
C GLY A 119 -4.65 -1.67 -4.47
N SER A 120 -4.92 -0.37 -4.60
CA SER A 120 -4.13 0.67 -3.94
C SER A 120 -4.30 0.66 -2.42
N GLY A 121 -3.24 1.07 -1.71
CA GLY A 121 -3.28 1.29 -0.27
C GLY A 121 -4.14 2.50 0.10
N VAL A 122 -4.77 2.42 1.27
CA VAL A 122 -5.56 3.51 1.84
C VAL A 122 -4.63 4.60 2.38
N GLY A 123 -5.01 5.87 2.21
CA GLY A 123 -4.28 7.01 2.76
C GLY A 123 -4.31 7.05 4.30
N GLY A 124 -3.28 7.65 4.89
CA GLY A 124 -3.19 7.85 6.34
C GLY A 124 -4.21 8.87 6.87
N PHE A 125 -4.57 8.74 8.14
CA PHE A 125 -5.47 9.69 8.83
C PHE A 125 -4.81 11.06 9.00
N SER A 126 -5.61 12.12 9.11
CA SER A 126 -5.11 13.46 9.42
C SER A 126 -4.72 13.58 10.89
N GLY A 127 -3.71 14.40 11.17
CA GLY A 127 -3.45 14.87 12.53
C GLY A 127 -4.55 15.84 13.00
N ALA A 128 -4.99 15.68 14.24
CA ALA A 128 -6.00 16.51 14.88
C ALA A 128 -5.52 17.96 15.14
N ASP A 129 -6.44 18.85 15.52
CA ASP A 129 -6.15 20.25 15.87
C ASP A 129 -5.50 20.40 17.26
N PHE A 130 -5.48 19.30 18.03
CA PHE A 130 -4.84 19.17 19.31
C PHE A 130 -4.45 17.71 19.54
N GLY A 131 -3.20 17.46 19.98
CA GLY A 131 -2.78 16.15 20.45
C GLY A 131 -3.18 15.92 21.89
N GLY A 132 -2.24 16.08 22.82
CA GLY A 132 -2.51 15.91 24.25
C GLY A 132 -1.33 16.23 25.13
N PHE A 133 -1.46 16.02 26.43
CA PHE A 133 -0.34 16.09 27.37
C PHE A 133 -0.05 14.71 27.96
N SER A 134 1.22 14.31 27.91
CA SER A 134 1.71 13.08 28.54
C SER A 134 3.04 13.35 29.21
N PHE A 135 3.23 12.84 30.43
CA PHE A 135 4.45 13.03 31.24
C PHE A 135 4.96 14.48 31.30
N GLY A 136 4.04 15.45 31.44
CA GLY A 136 4.40 16.87 31.55
C GLY A 136 4.82 17.52 30.23
N ARG A 137 4.60 16.87 29.08
CA ARG A 137 4.96 17.37 27.75
C ARG A 137 3.76 17.32 26.83
N TYR A 138 3.72 18.25 25.89
CA TYR A 138 2.76 18.20 24.81
C TYR A 138 3.17 17.12 23.82
N THR A 139 2.26 16.17 23.58
CA THR A 139 2.35 15.18 22.51
C THR A 139 1.60 15.74 21.32
N THR A 140 2.28 15.80 20.17
CA THR A 140 1.73 16.34 18.93
C THR A 140 0.68 15.40 18.31
N ALA A 141 -0.23 15.95 17.52
CA ALA A 141 -1.20 15.16 16.77
C ALA A 141 -0.61 14.80 15.39
N ASP A 142 0.09 13.68 15.32
CA ASP A 142 0.73 13.23 14.07
C ASP A 142 -0.30 12.71 13.06
N GLY A 143 0.02 12.83 11.78
CA GLY A 143 -0.71 12.16 10.70
C GLY A 143 -0.40 10.67 10.67
N GLY A 144 -1.34 9.87 10.18
CA GLY A 144 -1.18 8.43 10.01
C GLY A 144 -0.29 8.09 8.82
N THR A 145 0.37 6.93 8.88
CA THR A 145 1.06 6.35 7.72
C THR A 145 0.05 5.81 6.71
N GLY A 146 0.34 5.98 5.42
CA GLY A 146 -0.40 5.32 4.36
C GLY A 146 -0.20 3.80 4.41
N GLN A 147 -1.20 3.06 3.96
CA GLN A 147 -1.15 1.59 3.95
C GLN A 147 -0.35 1.07 2.75
N LEU A 148 0.20 -0.13 2.90
CA LEU A 148 0.76 -0.90 1.79
C LEU A 148 -0.33 -1.13 0.72
N GLY A 149 0.05 -1.08 -0.56
CA GLY A 149 -0.82 -1.58 -1.63
C GLY A 149 -1.02 -3.10 -1.53
N GLN A 150 -1.81 -3.68 -2.44
CA GLN A 150 -1.89 -5.12 -2.60
C GLN A 150 -1.00 -5.58 -3.76
N ARG A 151 -0.45 -6.79 -3.70
CA ARG A 151 0.30 -7.35 -4.84
C ARG A 151 -0.65 -7.75 -5.98
N GLY A 152 -0.13 -7.81 -7.19
CA GLY A 152 -0.86 -8.39 -8.32
C GLY A 152 -0.88 -9.91 -8.27
N GLY A 153 -1.87 -10.52 -8.93
CA GLY A 153 -1.90 -11.97 -9.12
C GLY A 153 -0.89 -12.44 -10.17
N GLY A 154 -0.48 -13.70 -10.12
CA GLY A 154 0.23 -14.36 -11.21
C GLY A 154 -0.73 -14.77 -12.33
N GLY A 155 -0.27 -14.75 -13.57
CA GLY A 155 -1.03 -15.22 -14.73
C GLY A 155 -1.18 -16.74 -14.74
N GLY A 156 -2.24 -17.23 -15.40
CA GLY A 156 -2.42 -18.66 -15.62
C GLY A 156 -1.38 -19.22 -16.59
N GLY A 157 -0.95 -20.46 -16.38
CA GLY A 157 -0.22 -21.20 -17.40
C GLY A 157 -1.16 -21.61 -18.54
N ALA A 158 -0.62 -21.76 -19.73
CA ALA A 158 -1.40 -22.18 -20.88
C ALA A 158 -1.57 -23.70 -20.95
N GLY A 159 -2.58 -24.18 -21.68
CA GLY A 159 -2.72 -25.60 -21.98
C GLY A 159 -1.67 -26.08 -22.99
N GLY A 160 -1.28 -27.35 -22.87
CA GLY A 160 -0.48 -28.04 -23.90
C GLY A 160 -1.32 -28.41 -25.12
N GLY A 161 -0.69 -28.55 -26.28
CA GLY A 161 -1.34 -29.00 -27.50
C GLY A 161 -1.61 -30.51 -27.50
N GLY A 162 -2.62 -30.96 -28.25
CA GLY A 162 -2.91 -32.38 -28.42
C GLY A 162 -1.87 -33.12 -29.27
N GLY A 163 -1.63 -34.40 -28.96
CA GLY A 163 -0.74 -35.27 -29.73
C GLY A 163 -1.42 -35.89 -30.95
N LEU A 164 -0.66 -36.14 -32.01
CA LEU A 164 -1.14 -36.79 -33.23
C LEU A 164 -0.92 -38.30 -33.19
N ASN A 165 -1.94 -39.04 -33.61
CA ASN A 165 -1.87 -40.46 -33.88
C ASN A 165 -2.60 -40.79 -35.18
N ALA A 166 -1.91 -40.57 -36.30
CA ALA A 166 -2.34 -41.00 -37.62
C ALA A 166 -1.58 -42.25 -38.06
N PHE A 167 -2.20 -43.05 -38.93
CA PHE A 167 -1.74 -44.38 -39.36
C PHE A 167 -0.27 -44.45 -39.83
N LEU A 168 0.30 -43.34 -40.32
CA LEU A 168 1.70 -43.24 -40.76
C LEU A 168 2.50 -42.14 -40.04
N LEU A 169 1.93 -41.50 -39.02
CA LEU A 169 2.49 -40.31 -38.41
C LEU A 169 2.01 -40.14 -36.96
N THR A 170 2.93 -40.26 -36.02
CA THR A 170 2.68 -40.01 -34.59
C THR A 170 3.53 -38.84 -34.12
N GLY A 171 3.04 -38.04 -33.17
CA GLY A 171 3.83 -36.97 -32.59
C GLY A 171 3.25 -36.48 -31.27
N GLY A 172 4.12 -36.17 -30.32
CA GLY A 172 3.74 -35.57 -29.05
C GLY A 172 3.37 -34.09 -29.23
N GLY A 173 2.31 -33.65 -28.56
CA GLY A 173 1.86 -32.26 -28.54
C GLY A 173 2.94 -31.29 -28.02
N ASN A 174 2.79 -30.01 -28.34
CA ASN A 174 3.68 -28.97 -27.84
C ASN A 174 3.29 -28.52 -26.42
N GLY A 175 4.26 -28.17 -25.59
CA GLY A 175 4.01 -27.65 -24.25
C GLY A 175 3.46 -26.22 -24.27
N GLY A 176 2.56 -25.92 -23.34
CA GLY A 176 2.03 -24.58 -23.09
C GLY A 176 3.04 -23.68 -22.37
N GLY A 177 2.94 -22.37 -22.57
CA GLY A 177 3.78 -21.39 -21.88
C GLY A 177 3.41 -21.21 -20.40
N GLY A 178 4.39 -20.98 -19.54
CA GLY A 178 4.17 -20.68 -18.12
C GLY A 178 3.64 -19.26 -17.91
N GLY A 179 2.76 -19.05 -16.92
CA GLY A 179 2.24 -17.73 -16.58
C GLY A 179 3.30 -16.80 -15.98
N GLY A 180 3.18 -15.50 -16.22
CA GLY A 180 4.05 -14.48 -15.62
C GLY A 180 3.68 -14.21 -14.16
N SER A 181 4.64 -13.91 -13.30
CA SER A 181 4.35 -13.55 -11.91
C SER A 181 3.73 -12.15 -11.82
N GLY A 182 2.92 -11.92 -10.79
CA GLY A 182 2.44 -10.59 -10.43
C GLY A 182 3.56 -9.70 -9.88
N GLY A 183 3.33 -8.38 -9.89
CA GLY A 183 4.22 -7.39 -9.27
C GLY A 183 3.90 -7.17 -7.78
N CYS A 184 4.91 -6.83 -6.99
CA CYS A 184 4.74 -6.52 -5.57
C CYS A 184 4.09 -5.15 -5.35
N ALA A 185 3.43 -4.99 -4.21
CA ALA A 185 2.85 -3.70 -3.80
C ALA A 185 3.92 -2.64 -3.56
N GLY A 186 3.58 -1.38 -3.83
CA GLY A 186 4.34 -0.22 -3.36
C GLY A 186 4.02 0.08 -1.89
N THR A 187 5.01 0.52 -1.12
CA THR A 187 4.78 0.86 0.29
C THR A 187 4.07 2.21 0.44
N GLY A 188 3.32 2.37 1.53
CA GLY A 188 2.70 3.64 1.86
C GLY A 188 3.72 4.72 2.27
N GLY A 189 3.31 5.98 2.15
CA GLY A 189 4.07 7.13 2.63
C GLY A 189 3.93 7.32 4.14
N GLY A 190 4.96 7.84 4.78
CA GLY A 190 4.95 8.19 6.20
C GLY A 190 4.00 9.36 6.50
N GLY A 191 3.36 9.34 7.67
CA GLY A 191 2.56 10.47 8.13
C GLY A 191 3.44 11.68 8.46
N GLY A 192 2.91 12.87 8.26
CA GLY A 192 3.54 14.11 8.71
C GLY A 192 3.45 14.25 10.23
N GLY A 193 4.53 14.65 10.88
CA GLY A 193 4.54 14.94 12.31
C GLY A 193 3.65 16.13 12.63
N GLY A 194 2.90 16.04 13.73
CA GLY A 194 2.18 17.18 14.28
C GLY A 194 3.16 18.22 14.81
N ALA A 195 2.68 19.46 14.95
CA ALA A 195 3.51 20.56 15.38
C ALA A 195 3.34 20.88 16.87
N GLY A 196 4.38 21.47 17.47
CA GLY A 196 4.34 21.96 18.83
C GLY A 196 3.33 23.10 19.01
N GLY A 197 2.70 23.16 20.17
CA GLY A 197 1.79 24.22 20.55
C GLY A 197 2.45 25.35 21.35
N SER A 198 1.77 26.48 21.41
CA SER A 198 2.08 27.60 22.30
C SER A 198 1.03 27.68 23.40
N PHE A 199 1.46 27.56 24.65
CA PHE A 199 0.59 27.47 25.81
C PHE A 199 1.00 28.47 26.88
N GLY A 200 0.08 29.34 27.29
CA GLY A 200 0.34 30.29 28.39
C GLY A 200 0.42 29.56 29.72
N ILE A 201 -0.68 28.97 30.15
CA ILE A 201 -0.78 28.19 31.39
C ILE A 201 -1.34 26.80 31.06
N VAL A 202 -0.71 25.77 31.62
CA VAL A 202 -1.18 24.38 31.52
C VAL A 202 -1.35 23.80 32.91
N GLY A 203 -2.56 23.33 33.22
CA GLY A 203 -2.89 22.66 34.48
C GLY A 203 -3.43 21.24 34.26
N VAL A 204 -2.70 20.22 34.72
CA VAL A 204 -3.16 18.82 34.66
C VAL A 204 -3.45 18.33 36.07
N ALA A 205 -4.63 17.78 36.29
CA ALA A 205 -5.10 17.33 37.61
C ALA A 205 -4.89 18.40 38.72
N SER A 206 -5.03 19.68 38.38
CA SER A 206 -4.67 20.80 39.25
C SER A 206 -5.87 21.70 39.55
N THR A 207 -5.88 22.33 40.72
CA THR A 207 -6.84 23.37 41.09
C THR A 207 -6.16 24.72 40.99
N LEU A 208 -6.55 25.51 40.00
CA LEU A 208 -5.92 26.79 39.67
C LEU A 208 -6.89 27.96 39.83
N THR A 209 -6.42 29.01 40.49
CA THR A 209 -7.06 30.33 40.48
C THR A 209 -6.18 31.29 39.68
N ILE A 210 -6.67 31.77 38.54
CA ILE A 210 -5.90 32.56 37.58
C ILE A 210 -6.55 33.94 37.45
N THR A 211 -5.98 34.99 38.03
CA THR A 211 -6.65 36.29 38.12
C THR A 211 -5.78 37.49 37.76
N GLY A 212 -6.31 38.42 36.97
CA GLY A 212 -5.62 39.69 36.68
C GLY A 212 -4.28 39.53 35.93
N ASN A 213 -4.12 38.48 35.12
CA ASN A 213 -2.89 38.26 34.35
C ASN A 213 -3.03 38.77 32.91
N THR A 214 -1.92 39.15 32.30
CA THR A 214 -1.80 39.28 30.83
C THR A 214 -1.13 38.03 30.29
N ILE A 215 -1.82 37.28 29.45
CA ILE A 215 -1.35 36.01 28.89
C ILE A 215 -1.16 36.16 27.39
N GLU A 216 0.09 36.08 26.96
CA GLU A 216 0.49 36.14 25.56
C GLU A 216 1.03 34.79 25.13
N THR A 217 0.57 34.32 23.98
CA THR A 217 1.08 33.10 23.37
C THR A 217 1.71 33.41 22.02
N GLY A 218 2.85 32.78 21.74
CA GLY A 218 3.40 32.71 20.40
C GLY A 218 2.50 31.94 19.43
N ASN A 219 2.94 31.83 18.18
CA ASN A 219 2.22 31.07 17.16
C ASN A 219 2.40 29.56 17.38
N GLY A 220 1.40 28.78 17.03
CA GLY A 220 1.55 27.34 16.87
C GLY A 220 2.44 27.00 15.66
N GLY A 221 3.17 25.88 15.73
CA GLY A 221 3.98 25.42 14.61
C GLY A 221 3.12 24.88 13.45
N ALA A 222 3.59 24.96 12.20
CA ALA A 222 2.91 24.30 11.08
C ALA A 222 3.10 22.77 11.15
N GLY A 223 2.05 22.01 10.85
CA GLY A 223 2.13 20.54 10.75
C GLY A 223 3.01 20.10 9.59
N GLY A 224 3.68 18.95 9.73
CA GLY A 224 4.50 18.37 8.68
C GLY A 224 3.65 17.78 7.55
N ALA A 225 4.12 17.86 6.31
CA ALA A 225 3.44 17.24 5.19
C ALA A 225 3.51 15.71 5.27
N GLY A 226 2.45 15.01 4.85
CA GLY A 226 2.48 13.57 4.62
C GLY A 226 3.36 13.20 3.43
N GLY A 227 4.00 12.03 3.50
CA GLY A 227 4.80 11.48 2.40
C GLY A 227 3.94 10.81 1.32
N SER A 228 4.47 10.68 0.12
CA SER A 228 3.80 10.02 -1.00
C SER A 228 3.84 8.51 -0.84
N GLY A 229 2.75 7.84 -1.24
CA GLY A 229 2.79 6.40 -1.48
C GLY A 229 3.57 6.09 -2.75
N ALA A 230 4.19 4.91 -2.81
CA ALA A 230 4.98 4.50 -3.97
C ALA A 230 4.18 3.65 -4.97
N PRO A 231 4.56 3.64 -6.26
CA PRO A 231 3.92 2.76 -7.23
C PRO A 231 4.17 1.28 -6.90
N GLY A 232 3.21 0.43 -7.25
CA GLY A 232 3.42 -1.01 -7.28
C GLY A 232 4.29 -1.43 -8.47
N GLY A 233 4.88 -2.62 -8.37
CA GLY A 233 5.67 -3.21 -9.45
C GLY A 233 4.78 -3.66 -10.61
N ALA A 234 5.30 -3.62 -11.82
CA ALA A 234 4.63 -4.17 -12.99
C ALA A 234 4.53 -5.71 -12.89
N GLY A 235 3.45 -6.29 -13.40
CA GLY A 235 3.38 -7.73 -13.63
C GLY A 235 4.28 -8.14 -14.80
N ALA A 236 4.72 -9.38 -14.82
CA ALA A 236 5.57 -9.89 -15.90
C ALA A 236 4.78 -10.59 -17.00
N THR A 237 5.37 -10.70 -18.18
CA THR A 237 4.79 -11.44 -19.29
C THR A 237 4.74 -12.95 -19.00
N GLY A 238 3.78 -13.66 -19.57
CA GLY A 238 3.84 -15.11 -19.67
C GLY A 238 4.88 -15.57 -20.69
N GLY A 239 5.23 -16.85 -20.62
CA GLY A 239 6.03 -17.54 -21.63
C GLY A 239 5.18 -17.88 -22.85
N LEU A 240 5.85 -18.01 -23.99
CA LEU A 240 5.21 -18.43 -25.23
C LEU A 240 4.95 -19.94 -25.21
N GLY A 241 3.82 -20.36 -25.79
CA GLY A 241 3.58 -21.76 -26.13
C GLY A 241 4.51 -22.20 -27.26
N ALA A 242 4.93 -23.47 -27.24
CA ALA A 242 5.72 -23.98 -28.34
C ALA A 242 4.83 -24.21 -29.58
N THR A 243 5.37 -23.86 -30.74
CA THR A 243 4.81 -24.16 -32.05
C THR A 243 5.82 -24.95 -32.85
N ASN A 244 5.42 -26.08 -33.41
CA ASN A 244 6.16 -26.73 -34.50
C ASN A 244 5.54 -26.31 -35.82
N ASP A 245 6.38 -26.11 -36.84
CA ASP A 245 5.92 -25.88 -38.21
C ASP A 245 5.06 -27.06 -38.69
N ALA A 246 3.95 -26.72 -39.35
CA ALA A 246 2.97 -27.69 -39.81
C ALA A 246 3.56 -28.78 -40.73
N PRO A 247 2.95 -29.98 -40.81
CA PRO A 247 1.71 -30.39 -40.15
C PRO A 247 1.96 -31.60 -39.25
N GLN A 248 1.97 -31.48 -37.92
CA GLN A 248 2.01 -32.71 -37.13
C GLN A 248 1.37 -32.68 -35.75
N VAL A 249 1.40 -31.62 -34.95
CA VAL A 249 0.91 -31.70 -33.55
C VAL A 249 0.26 -30.39 -33.10
N GLY A 250 -0.60 -30.44 -32.08
CA GLY A 250 -1.24 -29.24 -31.53
C GLY A 250 -0.21 -28.28 -30.95
N ALA A 251 -0.37 -26.98 -31.20
CA ALA A 251 0.44 -25.93 -30.58
C ALA A 251 0.10 -25.79 -29.08
N GLY A 252 1.08 -25.36 -28.27
CA GLY A 252 0.80 -24.92 -26.90
C GLY A 252 0.19 -23.53 -26.90
N GLY A 253 -0.63 -23.22 -25.90
CA GLY A 253 -1.08 -21.85 -25.66
C GLY A 253 0.03 -20.98 -25.06
N ASN A 254 -0.16 -19.66 -25.06
CA ASN A 254 0.69 -18.70 -24.37
C ASN A 254 0.26 -18.53 -22.90
N GLY A 255 1.23 -18.38 -22.00
CA GLY A 255 0.95 -18.09 -20.60
C GLY A 255 0.36 -16.69 -20.43
N GLY A 256 -0.52 -16.53 -19.44
CA GLY A 256 -1.08 -15.24 -19.08
C GLY A 256 -0.03 -14.31 -18.48
N ALA A 257 -0.12 -13.01 -18.77
CA ALA A 257 0.69 -12.00 -18.08
C ALA A 257 0.26 -11.88 -16.61
N GLY A 258 1.18 -11.58 -15.71
CA GLY A 258 0.90 -11.26 -14.31
C GLY A 258 0.30 -9.87 -14.15
N GLY A 259 -0.40 -9.66 -13.02
CA GLY A 259 -1.03 -8.39 -12.67
C GLY A 259 -0.03 -7.43 -12.03
N SER A 260 -0.24 -6.13 -12.21
CA SER A 260 0.56 -5.11 -11.52
C SER A 260 0.23 -5.08 -10.03
N GLY A 261 1.22 -4.79 -9.20
CA GLY A 261 1.00 -4.40 -7.82
C GLY A 261 0.25 -3.07 -7.72
N GLY A 262 -0.52 -2.91 -6.65
CA GLY A 262 -1.16 -1.65 -6.29
C GLY A 262 -0.16 -0.67 -5.70
N ALA A 263 -0.42 0.62 -5.91
CA ALA A 263 0.34 1.69 -5.28
C ALA A 263 0.10 1.70 -3.76
N GLY A 264 1.10 2.13 -2.99
CA GLY A 264 0.93 2.45 -1.58
C GLY A 264 0.05 3.68 -1.38
N GLY A 265 -0.60 3.76 -0.22
CA GLY A 265 -1.38 4.93 0.17
C GLY A 265 -0.47 6.10 0.56
N PRO A 266 -0.89 7.35 0.36
CA PRO A 266 -0.17 8.52 0.87
C PRO A 266 -0.28 8.61 2.40
N GLY A 267 0.72 9.22 3.05
CA GLY A 267 0.65 9.57 4.46
C GLY A 267 -0.26 10.77 4.70
N GLY A 268 -0.91 10.82 5.87
CA GLY A 268 -1.71 11.98 6.27
C GLY A 268 -0.83 13.13 6.76
N GLY A 269 -1.31 14.36 6.61
CA GLY A 269 -0.64 15.56 7.12
C GLY A 269 -0.74 15.67 8.64
N GLY A 270 0.32 16.16 9.27
CA GLY A 270 0.37 16.37 10.72
C GLY A 270 -0.50 17.53 11.17
N GLY A 271 -1.03 17.44 12.39
CA GLY A 271 -1.83 18.49 13.01
C GLY A 271 -1.02 19.76 13.24
N GLY A 272 -1.64 20.92 13.00
CA GLY A 272 -1.05 22.21 13.32
C GLY A 272 -0.97 22.43 14.83
N GLY A 273 0.04 23.20 15.25
CA GLY A 273 0.28 23.48 16.66
C GLY A 273 -0.82 24.36 17.24
N PRO A 274 -1.38 24.03 18.42
CA PRO A 274 -2.39 24.86 19.04
C PRO A 274 -1.78 26.14 19.61
N THR A 275 -2.64 27.12 19.87
CA THR A 275 -2.30 28.38 20.54
C THR A 275 -3.34 28.66 21.60
N ILE A 276 -3.03 28.33 22.86
CA ILE A 276 -4.01 28.28 23.95
C ILE A 276 -3.52 29.08 25.15
N GLY A 277 -4.37 30.01 25.62
CA GLY A 277 -4.08 30.81 26.81
C GLY A 277 -3.96 29.95 28.07
N ILE A 278 -5.04 29.25 28.41
CA ILE A 278 -5.13 28.33 29.55
C ILE A 278 -5.66 26.98 29.05
N ALA A 279 -4.83 25.94 29.15
CA ALA A 279 -5.23 24.56 28.88
C ALA A 279 -5.31 23.78 30.19
N PHE A 280 -6.39 23.03 30.42
CA PHE A 280 -6.51 22.21 31.62
C PHE A 280 -7.23 20.88 31.40
N HIS A 281 -6.93 19.91 32.25
CA HIS A 281 -7.56 18.59 32.26
C HIS A 281 -7.59 18.01 33.68
N GLY A 282 -8.68 17.33 34.05
CA GLY A 282 -8.77 16.55 35.29
C GLY A 282 -8.73 17.35 36.60
N GLY A 283 -8.96 18.67 36.55
CA GLY A 283 -8.93 19.57 37.70
C GLY A 283 -9.88 20.75 37.53
N THR A 284 -9.77 21.75 38.41
CA THR A 284 -10.64 22.94 38.40
C THR A 284 -9.85 24.20 38.08
N VAL A 285 -10.41 25.04 37.21
CA VAL A 285 -9.85 26.35 36.89
C VAL A 285 -10.91 27.41 37.18
N THR A 286 -10.55 28.39 38.01
CA THR A 286 -11.30 29.62 38.19
C THR A 286 -10.47 30.75 37.61
N GLU A 287 -11.02 31.46 36.62
CA GLU A 287 -10.34 32.56 35.95
C GLU A 287 -11.16 33.85 36.05
N SER A 288 -10.53 34.99 36.31
CA SER A 288 -11.22 36.27 36.27
C SER A 288 -10.28 37.44 35.95
N GLY A 289 -10.70 38.34 35.09
CA GLY A 289 -9.98 39.60 34.82
C GLY A 289 -8.64 39.39 34.10
N ASN A 290 -8.46 38.29 33.39
CA ASN A 290 -7.27 38.05 32.58
C ASN A 290 -7.42 38.68 31.18
N SER A 291 -6.32 39.19 30.62
CA SER A 291 -6.23 39.64 29.23
C SER A 291 -5.46 38.62 28.39
N PHE A 292 -5.92 38.34 27.18
CA PHE A 292 -5.32 37.34 26.29
C PHE A 292 -4.90 37.96 24.95
N ALA A 293 -3.64 37.77 24.58
CA ALA A 293 -3.16 38.03 23.22
C ALA A 293 -2.64 36.72 22.62
N LEU A 294 -3.50 36.05 21.85
CA LEU A 294 -3.17 34.75 21.28
C LEU A 294 -2.51 34.88 19.92
N GLY A 295 -1.37 34.22 19.73
CA GLY A 295 -0.76 34.00 18.41
C GLY A 295 -1.68 33.24 17.45
N ALA A 296 -1.25 33.11 16.20
CA ALA A 296 -1.94 32.31 15.19
C ALA A 296 -1.75 30.81 15.49
N ALA A 297 -2.81 30.03 15.33
CA ALA A 297 -2.66 28.59 15.32
C ALA A 297 -1.86 28.14 14.10
N GLY A 298 -1.12 27.06 14.27
CA GLY A 298 -0.38 26.42 13.20
C GLY A 298 -1.31 25.86 12.14
N VAL A 299 -0.98 26.05 10.86
CA VAL A 299 -1.68 25.39 9.75
C VAL A 299 -1.37 23.90 9.80
N GLY A 300 -2.36 23.05 9.51
CA GLY A 300 -2.15 21.61 9.38
C GLY A 300 -1.28 21.27 8.16
N GLY A 301 -0.58 20.15 8.24
CA GLY A 301 0.29 19.68 7.18
C GLY A 301 -0.48 19.25 5.93
N ALA A 302 0.09 19.50 4.76
CA ALA A 302 -0.47 19.03 3.49
C ALA A 302 -0.41 17.50 3.38
N SER A 303 -1.17 16.94 2.44
CA SER A 303 -1.10 15.53 2.06
C SER A 303 -1.09 15.41 0.54
N PRO A 304 -0.36 14.44 -0.04
CA PRO A 304 -0.53 14.06 -1.44
C PRO A 304 -1.96 13.61 -1.74
N GLN A 305 -2.30 13.57 -3.04
CA GLN A 305 -3.64 13.20 -3.51
C GLN A 305 -4.07 11.83 -2.96
N GLY A 306 -5.29 11.76 -2.44
CA GLY A 306 -5.84 10.55 -1.82
C GLY A 306 -5.51 10.38 -0.33
N GLY A 307 -4.76 11.31 0.27
CA GLY A 307 -4.53 11.35 1.72
C GLY A 307 -5.23 12.52 2.40
N ASN A 308 -5.18 12.55 3.72
CA ASN A 308 -5.92 13.51 4.54
C ASN A 308 -5.01 14.64 5.03
N VAL A 309 -5.39 15.89 4.75
CA VAL A 309 -4.68 17.08 5.23
C VAL A 309 -4.84 17.19 6.75
N GLY A 310 -3.78 17.58 7.45
CA GLY A 310 -3.83 17.82 8.89
C GLY A 310 -4.77 18.97 9.25
N ASN A 311 -5.36 18.92 10.44
CA ASN A 311 -6.20 20.01 10.92
C ASN A 311 -5.33 21.20 11.36
N THR A 312 -5.79 22.41 11.07
CA THR A 312 -5.24 23.63 11.68
C THR A 312 -5.38 23.55 13.21
N GLY A 313 -4.34 23.97 13.93
CA GLY A 313 -4.28 23.89 15.38
C GLY A 313 -5.40 24.67 16.07
N ARG A 314 -5.74 24.25 17.29
CA ARG A 314 -6.77 24.92 18.09
C ARG A 314 -6.28 26.27 18.61
N ARG A 315 -7.09 27.32 18.40
CA ARG A 315 -6.84 28.66 18.96
C ARG A 315 -7.98 29.06 19.89
N THR A 316 -7.72 29.14 21.19
CA THR A 316 -8.73 29.55 22.19
C THR A 316 -8.08 30.08 23.47
N THR A 317 -8.80 30.92 24.22
CA THR A 317 -8.31 31.49 25.48
C THR A 317 -8.31 30.47 26.60
N VAL A 318 -9.36 29.66 26.69
CA VAL A 318 -9.52 28.62 27.72
C VAL A 318 -9.96 27.33 27.05
N PHE A 319 -9.30 26.23 27.39
CA PHE A 319 -9.58 24.91 26.82
C PHE A 319 -9.51 23.81 27.87
N SER A 320 -10.62 23.08 28.05
CA SER A 320 -10.63 21.80 28.72
C SER A 320 -10.38 20.70 27.68
N PHE A 321 -9.34 19.90 27.88
CA PHE A 321 -9.04 18.71 27.07
C PHE A 321 -9.26 17.44 27.88
#